data_AF-A0A8T3Y686-F1
#
_entry.id   AF-A0A8T3Y686-F1
#
_cell.length_a   1.000
_cell.length_b   1.000
_cell.length_c   1.000
_cell.angle_alpha   90.00
_cell.angle_beta   90.00
_cell.angle_gamma   90.00
#
_symmetry.space_group_name_H-M   'P 1'
#
loop_
_entity.id
_entity.type
_entity.pdbx_description
1 polymer ?
#
loop_
_entity_poly.entity_id
_entity_poly.type
_entity_poly.pdbx_seq_one_letter_code
_entity_poly.pdbx_strand_id
1 'polypeptide(L)'
;MISDKDIREAEQNLKRYFEDDLLKKNPAHAQFVKFYVNNAKMSLQLSSFLLKLSTDAETKKSAGFPEDFECLLWVIVTSYYSMFYVANAAMAKLGLKVGEKIAHKITQDVLLVYFIKNNRLAKSLLEDYKTTKSEVLGLMNVGEEELMKEFQVKAKELVATFGHQRERRGEFQYDITKTAKEHVARLSLERAKNFIQEMTKVIEKP
;
A
#
# COMPACT_ATOMS: atom_id res chain seq x y z
N MET A 1 -13.22 3.74 7.35
CA MET A 1 -13.42 2.66 6.36
C MET A 1 -13.84 3.32 5.04
N ILE A 2 -13.35 2.87 3.88
CA ILE A 2 -13.66 3.51 2.59
C ILE A 2 -15.15 3.40 2.30
N SER A 3 -15.82 4.54 2.16
CA SER A 3 -17.24 4.66 1.83
C SER A 3 -17.47 4.79 0.32
N ASP A 4 -18.72 4.58 -0.12
CA ASP A 4 -19.08 4.79 -1.52
C ASP A 4 -19.03 6.27 -1.92
N LYS A 5 -19.13 7.17 -0.95
CA LYS A 5 -18.90 8.61 -1.16
C LYS A 5 -17.44 8.86 -1.57
N ASP A 6 -16.49 8.27 -0.86
CA ASP A 6 -15.06 8.42 -1.16
C ASP A 6 -14.73 7.92 -2.58
N ILE A 7 -15.35 6.81 -3.00
CA ILE A 7 -15.18 6.26 -4.35
C ILE A 7 -15.76 7.22 -5.39
N ARG A 8 -16.98 7.75 -5.18
CA ARG A 8 -17.60 8.71 -6.12
C ARG A 8 -16.78 9.99 -6.26
N GLU A 9 -16.25 10.51 -5.16
CA GLU A 9 -15.36 11.68 -5.17
C GLU A 9 -14.07 11.38 -5.94
N ALA A 10 -13.46 10.22 -5.71
CA ALA A 10 -12.28 9.80 -6.45
C ALA A 10 -12.55 9.72 -7.96
N GLU A 11 -13.69 9.19 -8.39
CA GLU A 11 -14.07 9.14 -9.80
C GLU A 11 -14.22 10.52 -10.44
N GLN A 12 -14.83 11.47 -9.72
CA GLN A 12 -14.95 12.85 -10.18
C GLN A 12 -13.57 13.52 -10.29
N ASN A 13 -12.70 13.28 -9.31
CA ASN A 13 -11.33 13.79 -9.30
C ASN A 13 -10.51 13.24 -10.47
N LEU A 14 -10.63 11.95 -10.79
CA LEU A 14 -9.88 11.34 -11.89
C LEU A 14 -10.17 12.03 -13.22
N LYS A 15 -11.42 12.44 -13.48
CA LYS A 15 -11.77 13.19 -14.71
C LYS A 15 -10.96 14.48 -14.79
N ARG A 16 -10.94 15.26 -13.71
CA ARG A 16 -10.15 16.50 -13.62
C ARG A 16 -8.66 16.24 -13.76
N TYR A 17 -8.12 15.17 -13.15
CA TYR A 17 -6.70 14.86 -13.28
C TYR A 17 -6.30 14.52 -14.72
N PHE A 18 -7.19 13.89 -15.51
CA PHE A 18 -6.95 13.68 -16.94
C PHE A 18 -7.03 14.99 -17.73
N GLU A 19 -7.99 15.87 -17.42
CA GLU A 19 -8.15 17.19 -18.06
C GLU A 19 -6.95 18.11 -17.77
N ASP A 20 -6.47 18.11 -16.52
CA ASP A 20 -5.35 18.93 -16.04
C ASP A 20 -3.97 18.30 -16.30
N ASP A 21 -3.91 17.19 -17.06
CA ASP A 21 -2.67 16.49 -17.40
C ASP A 21 -1.87 15.94 -16.18
N LEU A 22 -2.51 15.85 -15.01
CA LEU A 22 -1.97 15.32 -13.77
C LEU A 22 -1.99 13.78 -13.73
N LEU A 23 -2.84 13.15 -14.54
CA LEU A 23 -2.88 11.71 -14.77
C LEU A 23 -2.99 11.47 -16.27
N LYS A 24 -2.14 10.62 -16.85
CA LYS A 24 -2.12 10.37 -18.30
C LYS A 24 -2.21 8.89 -18.62
N LYS A 25 -2.91 8.55 -19.71
CA LYS A 25 -2.79 7.23 -20.33
C LYS A 25 -1.54 7.22 -21.21
N ASN A 26 -0.57 6.39 -20.84
CA ASN A 26 0.66 6.16 -21.57
C ASN A 26 1.02 4.67 -21.47
N PRO A 27 0.66 3.84 -22.47
CA PRO A 27 0.97 2.41 -22.47
C PRO A 27 2.48 2.11 -22.33
N ALA A 28 3.34 2.98 -22.87
CA ALA A 28 4.79 2.82 -22.73
C ALA A 28 5.26 2.98 -21.27
N HIS A 29 4.44 3.51 -20.38
CA HIS A 29 4.77 3.61 -18.95
C HIS A 29 4.85 2.23 -18.26
N ALA A 30 4.27 1.18 -18.85
CA ALA A 30 4.39 -0.19 -18.35
C ALA A 30 5.84 -0.68 -18.24
N GLN A 31 6.78 -0.10 -19.00
CA GLN A 31 8.21 -0.40 -18.88
C GLN A 31 8.78 -0.11 -17.47
N PHE A 32 8.15 0.78 -16.70
CA PHE A 32 8.59 1.16 -15.35
C PHE A 32 8.06 0.26 -14.23
N VAL A 33 7.26 -0.77 -14.54
CA VAL A 33 6.72 -1.70 -13.52
C VAL A 33 7.83 -2.30 -12.67
N LYS A 34 8.88 -2.84 -13.31
CA LYS A 34 10.03 -3.45 -12.60
C LYS A 34 10.79 -2.44 -11.74
N PHE A 35 10.96 -1.21 -12.25
CA PHE A 35 11.58 -0.11 -11.49
C PHE A 35 10.81 0.17 -10.20
N TYR A 36 9.49 0.32 -10.28
CA TYR A 36 8.66 0.60 -9.12
C TYR A 36 8.62 -0.57 -8.12
N VAL A 37 8.50 -1.82 -8.60
CA VAL A 37 8.55 -3.00 -7.72
C VAL A 37 9.87 -3.10 -6.97
N ASN A 38 11.00 -2.84 -7.65
CA ASN A 38 12.32 -2.86 -7.01
C ASN A 38 12.44 -1.78 -5.93
N ASN A 39 11.96 -0.56 -6.20
CA ASN A 39 11.96 0.52 -5.21
C ASN A 39 11.04 0.24 -4.01
N ALA A 40 9.90 -0.42 -4.24
CA ALA A 40 9.02 -0.87 -3.17
C ALA A 40 9.73 -1.87 -2.25
N LYS A 41 10.38 -2.89 -2.82
CA LYS A 41 11.14 -3.90 -2.08
C LYS A 41 12.29 -3.29 -1.29
N MET A 42 13.10 -2.44 -1.93
CA MET A 42 14.22 -1.75 -1.29
C MET A 42 13.74 -0.86 -0.12
N SER A 43 12.67 -0.11 -0.32
CA SER A 43 12.10 0.77 0.71
C SER A 43 11.56 -0.02 1.90
N LEU A 44 10.96 -1.19 1.66
CA LEU A 44 10.48 -2.09 2.72
C LEU A 44 11.64 -2.71 3.51
N GLN A 45 12.72 -3.11 2.83
CA GLN A 45 13.94 -3.60 3.47
C GLN A 45 14.58 -2.51 4.34
N LEU A 46 14.70 -1.29 3.82
CA LEU A 46 15.19 -0.14 4.56
C LEU A 46 14.33 0.12 5.80
N SER A 47 13.00 0.13 5.65
CA SER A 47 12.09 0.31 6.80
C SER A 47 12.28 -0.76 7.88
N SER A 48 12.52 -2.00 7.48
CA SER A 48 12.80 -3.10 8.42
C SER A 48 14.13 -2.92 9.14
N PHE A 49 15.16 -2.45 8.43
CA PHE A 49 16.46 -2.14 9.02
C PHE A 49 16.37 -0.96 10.00
N LEU A 50 15.71 0.14 9.64
CA LEU A 50 15.54 1.31 10.49
C LEU A 50 14.80 0.98 11.79
N LEU A 51 13.82 0.06 11.74
CA LEU A 51 13.15 -0.42 12.94
C LEU A 51 14.14 -1.14 13.86
N LYS A 52 14.92 -2.08 13.32
CA LYS A 52 15.97 -2.77 14.10
C LYS A 52 16.96 -1.78 14.70
N LEU A 53 17.46 -0.84 13.88
CA LEU A 53 18.37 0.20 14.33
C LEU A 53 17.78 1.07 15.45
N SER A 54 16.46 1.23 15.52
CA SER A 54 15.81 2.01 16.58
C SER A 54 15.60 1.23 17.87
N THR A 55 15.43 -0.10 17.78
CA THR A 55 14.95 -0.93 18.90
C THR A 55 15.97 -1.92 19.44
N ASP A 56 17.04 -2.22 18.69
CA ASP A 56 18.03 -3.24 19.04
C ASP A 56 19.38 -2.61 19.40
N ALA A 57 19.87 -2.89 20.61
CA ALA A 57 21.10 -2.28 21.15
C ALA A 57 22.36 -2.77 20.41
N GLU A 58 22.41 -4.04 20.03
CA GLU A 58 23.54 -4.62 19.29
C GLU A 58 23.66 -4.01 17.89
N THR A 59 22.54 -3.85 17.19
CA THR A 59 22.47 -3.20 15.88
C THR A 59 22.95 -1.74 15.98
N LYS A 60 22.52 -0.97 16.99
CA LYS A 60 22.99 0.41 17.20
C LYS A 60 24.50 0.47 17.41
N LYS A 61 25.01 -0.35 18.32
CA LYS A 61 26.44 -0.43 18.63
C LYS A 61 27.25 -0.77 17.38
N SER A 62 26.82 -1.78 16.64
CA SER A 62 27.49 -2.23 15.42
C SER A 62 27.49 -1.17 14.30
N ALA A 63 26.45 -0.35 14.25
CA ALA A 63 26.31 0.74 13.30
C ALA A 63 26.91 2.08 13.78
N GLY A 64 27.49 2.13 14.98
CA GLY A 64 28.12 3.34 15.53
C GLY A 64 27.16 4.42 16.05
N PHE A 65 25.93 4.05 16.42
CA PHE A 65 24.94 4.97 16.99
C PHE A 65 24.87 4.89 18.52
N PRO A 66 24.53 6.00 19.21
CA PRO A 66 24.34 5.98 20.66
C PRO A 66 23.10 5.18 21.07
N GLU A 67 23.04 4.76 22.33
CA GLU A 67 21.94 3.88 22.83
C GLU A 67 20.55 4.52 22.72
N ASP A 68 20.49 5.84 22.90
CA ASP A 68 19.26 6.64 22.84
C ASP A 68 18.80 6.96 21.42
N PHE A 69 19.61 6.66 20.39
CA PHE A 69 19.25 6.86 18.99
C PHE A 69 17.98 6.10 18.61
N GLU A 70 17.07 6.78 17.90
CA GLU A 70 15.87 6.19 17.29
C GLU A 70 15.50 6.93 16.00
N CYS A 71 14.92 6.19 15.05
CA CYS A 71 14.48 6.72 13.76
C CYS A 71 13.09 6.17 13.39
N LEU A 72 12.19 6.04 14.37
CA LEU A 72 10.87 5.42 14.22
C LEU A 72 9.97 6.19 13.25
N LEU A 73 10.11 7.52 13.17
CA LEU A 73 9.44 8.33 12.14
C LEU A 73 9.87 7.89 10.73
N TRP A 74 11.15 7.61 10.52
CA TRP A 74 11.66 7.17 9.22
C TRP A 74 11.20 5.75 8.87
N VAL A 75 10.94 4.89 9.85
CA VAL A 75 10.26 3.60 9.62
C VAL A 75 8.89 3.83 8.99
N ILE A 76 8.10 4.76 9.53
CA ILE A 76 6.75 5.07 9.02
C ILE A 76 6.84 5.66 7.60
N VAL A 77 7.74 6.62 7.39
CA VAL A 77 7.95 7.26 6.08
C VAL A 77 8.37 6.24 5.02
N THR A 78 9.37 5.41 5.31
CA THR A 78 9.87 4.42 4.35
C THR A 78 8.88 3.28 4.11
N SER A 79 8.12 2.87 5.14
CA SER A 79 6.96 1.98 4.99
C SER A 79 5.92 2.56 4.03
N TYR A 80 5.53 3.82 4.19
CA TYR A 80 4.59 4.47 3.29
C TYR A 80 5.11 4.55 1.84
N TYR A 81 6.37 4.96 1.64
CA TYR A 81 6.95 5.04 0.30
C TYR A 81 7.04 3.67 -0.38
N SER A 82 7.29 2.60 0.38
CA SER A 82 7.24 1.24 -0.14
C SER A 82 5.86 0.89 -0.72
N MET A 83 4.78 1.30 -0.05
CA MET A 83 3.40 1.14 -0.53
C MET A 83 3.10 2.05 -1.74
N PHE A 84 3.61 3.28 -1.72
CA PHE A 84 3.47 4.23 -2.84
C PHE A 84 4.11 3.70 -4.11
N TYR A 85 5.31 3.12 -4.01
CA TYR A 85 5.99 2.53 -5.16
C TYR A 85 5.23 1.34 -5.73
N VAL A 86 4.77 0.39 -4.92
CA VAL A 86 4.01 -0.77 -5.46
C VAL A 86 2.65 -0.34 -6.03
N ALA A 87 2.01 0.69 -5.47
CA ALA A 87 0.80 1.26 -6.05
C ALA A 87 1.07 1.86 -7.44
N ASN A 88 2.17 2.61 -7.60
CA ASN A 88 2.58 3.15 -8.90
C ASN A 88 3.02 2.05 -9.88
N ALA A 89 3.59 0.93 -9.41
CA ALA A 89 3.83 -0.23 -10.25
C ALA A 89 2.53 -0.78 -10.84
N ALA A 90 1.47 -0.89 -10.01
CA ALA A 90 0.17 -1.35 -10.46
C ALA A 90 -0.48 -0.38 -11.45
N MET A 91 -0.28 0.93 -11.30
CA MET A 91 -0.73 1.96 -12.24
C MET A 91 0.05 1.92 -13.55
N ALA A 92 1.38 1.79 -13.47
CA ALA A 92 2.24 1.66 -14.62
C ALA A 92 1.84 0.46 -15.49
N LYS A 93 1.49 -0.67 -14.85
CA LYS A 93 0.96 -1.84 -15.55
C LYS A 93 -0.34 -1.55 -16.31
N LEU A 94 -1.21 -0.70 -15.77
CA LEU A 94 -2.42 -0.24 -16.44
C LEU A 94 -2.15 0.84 -17.52
N GLY A 95 -0.89 1.19 -17.77
CA GLY A 95 -0.51 2.26 -18.68
C GLY A 95 -0.92 3.65 -18.15
N LEU A 96 -1.01 3.82 -16.83
CA LEU A 96 -1.34 5.10 -16.19
C LEU A 96 -0.07 5.75 -15.63
N LYS A 97 0.25 6.97 -16.10
CA LYS A 97 1.35 7.78 -15.60
C LYS A 97 0.81 8.90 -14.70
N VAL A 98 1.22 8.89 -13.44
CA VAL A 98 0.91 9.94 -12.46
C VAL A 98 1.89 11.09 -12.61
N GLY A 99 1.40 12.34 -12.60
CA GLY A 99 2.21 13.55 -12.59
C GLY A 99 2.85 13.83 -11.23
N GLU A 100 3.74 14.82 -11.17
CA GLU A 100 4.52 15.11 -9.95
C GLU A 100 3.73 15.86 -8.88
N LYS A 101 2.78 16.71 -9.29
CA LYS A 101 1.94 17.48 -8.37
C LYS A 101 0.91 16.56 -7.72
N ILE A 102 0.72 16.71 -6.40
CA ILE A 102 -0.27 15.98 -5.61
C ILE A 102 -0.29 14.45 -5.85
N ALA A 103 0.85 13.87 -6.25
CA ALA A 103 0.96 12.48 -6.70
C ALA A 103 0.35 11.47 -5.73
N HIS A 104 0.56 11.66 -4.42
CA HIS A 104 0.00 10.80 -3.37
C HIS A 104 -1.54 10.75 -3.36
N LYS A 105 -2.21 11.88 -3.63
CA LYS A 105 -3.67 11.95 -3.71
C LYS A 105 -4.18 11.32 -5.00
N ILE A 106 -3.51 11.58 -6.13
CA ILE A 106 -3.86 10.95 -7.41
C ILE A 106 -3.72 9.42 -7.29
N THR A 107 -2.61 8.93 -6.74
CA THR A 107 -2.39 7.50 -6.48
C THR A 107 -3.51 6.91 -5.63
N GLN A 108 -3.93 7.59 -4.56
CA GLN A 108 -5.04 7.14 -3.73
C GLN A 108 -6.36 7.04 -4.52
N ASP A 109 -6.71 8.06 -5.29
CA ASP A 109 -7.95 8.08 -6.07
C ASP A 109 -7.94 7.01 -7.17
N VAL A 110 -6.80 6.77 -7.81
CA VAL A 110 -6.64 5.68 -8.77
C VAL A 110 -6.83 4.31 -8.11
N LEU A 111 -6.30 4.08 -6.90
CA LEU A 111 -6.55 2.84 -6.16
C LEU A 111 -8.05 2.63 -5.87
N LEU A 112 -8.74 3.68 -5.43
CA LEU A 112 -10.19 3.62 -5.15
C LEU A 112 -11.01 3.25 -6.39
N VAL A 113 -10.70 3.82 -7.55
CA VAL A 113 -11.48 3.57 -8.76
C VAL A 113 -11.06 2.27 -9.45
N TYR A 114 -9.77 2.10 -9.72
CA TYR A 114 -9.30 0.99 -10.55
C TYR A 114 -9.18 -0.33 -9.78
N PHE A 115 -8.94 -0.29 -8.47
CA PHE A 115 -8.66 -1.50 -7.68
C PHE A 115 -9.80 -1.88 -6.74
N ILE A 116 -10.51 -0.89 -6.18
CA ILE A 116 -11.68 -1.12 -5.32
C ILE A 116 -12.97 -1.18 -6.14
N LYS A 117 -13.38 -0.09 -6.81
CA LYS A 117 -14.66 -0.05 -7.54
C LYS A 117 -14.74 -1.15 -8.60
N ASN A 118 -13.67 -1.37 -9.36
CA ASN A 118 -13.62 -2.40 -10.39
C ASN A 118 -13.31 -3.81 -9.86
N ASN A 119 -13.27 -3.99 -8.54
CA ASN A 119 -13.05 -5.26 -7.86
C ASN A 119 -11.73 -5.97 -8.21
N ARG A 120 -10.73 -5.31 -8.80
CA ARG A 120 -9.48 -5.98 -9.21
C ARG A 120 -8.76 -6.63 -8.03
N LEU A 121 -8.66 -5.90 -6.92
CA LEU A 121 -7.98 -6.39 -5.72
C LEU A 121 -8.79 -7.52 -5.05
N ALA A 122 -10.10 -7.35 -4.93
CA ALA A 122 -10.99 -8.36 -4.37
C ALA A 122 -10.99 -9.67 -5.19
N LYS A 123 -11.01 -9.57 -6.53
CA LYS A 123 -10.88 -10.72 -7.43
C LYS A 123 -9.54 -11.42 -7.26
N SER A 124 -8.44 -10.65 -7.14
CA SER A 124 -7.13 -11.25 -6.90
C SER A 124 -7.09 -12.04 -5.59
N LEU A 125 -7.63 -11.48 -4.50
CA LEU A 125 -7.69 -12.14 -3.21
C LEU A 125 -8.55 -13.41 -3.23
N LEU A 126 -9.71 -13.36 -3.90
CA LEU A 126 -10.59 -14.52 -4.06
C LEU A 126 -9.92 -15.64 -4.85
N GLU A 127 -9.24 -15.30 -5.94
CA GLU A 127 -8.53 -16.29 -6.77
C GLU A 127 -7.40 -16.96 -5.98
N ASP A 128 -6.58 -16.19 -5.25
CA ASP A 128 -5.52 -16.76 -4.42
C ASP A 128 -6.07 -17.70 -3.34
N TYR A 129 -7.20 -17.30 -2.74
CA TYR A 129 -7.91 -18.13 -1.77
C TYR A 129 -8.40 -19.43 -2.40
N LYS A 130 -8.98 -19.37 -3.61
CA LYS A 130 -9.40 -20.56 -4.36
C LYS A 130 -8.24 -21.48 -4.69
N THR A 131 -7.10 -20.95 -5.12
CA THR A 131 -5.90 -21.74 -5.44
C THR A 131 -5.29 -22.40 -4.20
N THR A 132 -5.30 -21.72 -3.05
CA THR A 132 -4.64 -22.21 -1.82
C THR A 132 -5.56 -23.11 -0.99
N LYS A 133 -6.89 -22.96 -1.10
CA LYS A 133 -7.87 -23.60 -0.22
C LYS A 133 -9.02 -24.28 -0.98
N SER A 134 -8.80 -24.73 -2.21
CA SER A 134 -9.83 -25.37 -3.05
C SER A 134 -10.55 -26.52 -2.36
N GLU A 135 -9.85 -27.29 -1.53
CA GLU A 135 -10.40 -28.42 -0.78
C GLU A 135 -11.29 -27.97 0.40
N VAL A 136 -10.98 -26.85 1.04
CA VAL A 136 -11.72 -26.30 2.19
C VAL A 136 -12.99 -25.59 1.74
N LEU A 137 -12.97 -24.96 0.56
CA LEU A 137 -14.13 -24.29 -0.03
C LEU A 137 -15.32 -25.22 -0.25
N GLY A 138 -15.05 -26.44 -0.72
CA GLY A 138 -16.08 -27.48 -0.88
C GLY A 138 -16.72 -27.92 0.44
N LEU A 139 -16.03 -27.72 1.57
CA LEU A 139 -16.49 -28.10 2.91
C LEU A 139 -17.25 -26.97 3.63
N MET A 140 -17.00 -25.70 3.29
CA MET A 140 -17.52 -24.56 4.03
C MET A 140 -18.95 -24.15 3.63
N ASN A 141 -19.53 -24.70 2.56
CA ASN A 141 -20.87 -24.33 2.05
C ASN A 141 -21.08 -22.81 1.84
N VAL A 142 -20.00 -22.03 1.74
CA VAL A 142 -20.07 -20.59 1.51
C VAL A 142 -20.14 -20.34 0.01
N GLY A 143 -21.20 -19.68 -0.44
CA GLY A 143 -21.36 -19.31 -1.84
C GLY A 143 -20.29 -18.32 -2.30
N GLU A 144 -19.88 -18.40 -3.56
CA GLU A 144 -18.86 -17.52 -4.14
C GLU A 144 -19.20 -16.02 -4.01
N GLU A 145 -20.49 -15.68 -4.04
CA GLU A 145 -20.96 -14.30 -3.87
C GLU A 145 -20.68 -13.75 -2.46
N GLU A 146 -20.88 -14.56 -1.42
CA GLU A 146 -20.62 -14.20 -0.01
C GLU A 146 -19.12 -13.95 0.19
N LEU A 147 -18.28 -14.86 -0.31
CA LEU A 147 -16.81 -14.71 -0.28
C LEU A 147 -16.36 -13.47 -1.04
N MET A 148 -16.97 -13.19 -2.19
CA MET A 148 -16.64 -11.99 -2.95
C MET A 148 -16.93 -10.72 -2.15
N LYS A 149 -18.04 -10.65 -1.42
CA LYS A 149 -18.37 -9.52 -0.52
C LYS A 149 -17.32 -9.38 0.58
N GLU A 150 -16.87 -10.47 1.19
CA GLU A 150 -15.78 -10.44 2.18
C GLU A 150 -14.47 -9.90 1.60
N PHE A 151 -14.09 -10.36 0.39
CA PHE A 151 -12.87 -9.89 -0.26
C PHE A 151 -12.97 -8.44 -0.73
N GLN A 152 -14.16 -7.93 -1.04
CA GLN A 152 -14.40 -6.51 -1.26
C GLN A 152 -14.15 -5.68 0.00
N VAL A 153 -14.60 -6.15 1.17
CA VAL A 153 -14.31 -5.50 2.46
C VAL A 153 -12.81 -5.51 2.73
N LYS A 154 -12.14 -6.66 2.61
CA LYS A 154 -10.69 -6.79 2.79
C LYS A 154 -9.90 -5.89 1.84
N ALA A 155 -10.32 -5.79 0.58
CA ALA A 155 -9.70 -4.89 -0.39
C ALA A 155 -9.84 -3.42 0.05
N LYS A 156 -11.03 -3.00 0.50
CA LYS A 156 -11.26 -1.65 1.05
C LYS A 156 -10.38 -1.39 2.28
N GLU A 157 -10.27 -2.34 3.21
CA GLU A 157 -9.40 -2.21 4.38
C GLU A 157 -7.94 -2.04 3.97
N LEU A 158 -7.47 -2.85 3.02
CA LEU A 158 -6.11 -2.80 2.50
C LEU A 158 -5.78 -1.44 1.89
N VAL A 159 -6.64 -0.90 1.01
CA VAL A 159 -6.44 0.44 0.42
C VAL A 159 -6.62 1.56 1.46
N ALA A 160 -7.47 1.38 2.47
CA ALA A 160 -7.60 2.35 3.55
C ALA A 160 -6.29 2.50 4.32
N THR A 161 -5.52 1.41 4.49
CA THR A 161 -4.18 1.51 5.13
C THR A 161 -3.26 2.46 4.39
N PHE A 162 -3.29 2.50 3.06
CA PHE A 162 -2.49 3.43 2.25
C PHE A 162 -2.82 4.90 2.57
N GLY A 163 -4.11 5.23 2.65
CA GLY A 163 -4.57 6.57 3.02
C GLY A 163 -4.14 6.96 4.44
N HIS A 164 -4.39 6.09 5.43
CA HIS A 164 -4.02 6.35 6.82
C HIS A 164 -2.50 6.50 7.02
N GLN A 165 -1.68 5.74 6.30
CA GLN A 165 -0.22 5.84 6.41
C GLN A 165 0.32 7.17 5.90
N ARG A 166 -0.34 7.78 4.90
CA ARG A 166 0.00 9.13 4.44
C ARG A 166 -0.23 10.18 5.54
N GLU A 167 -1.32 10.06 6.28
CA GLU A 167 -1.75 11.03 7.31
C GLU A 167 -0.92 10.94 8.59
N ARG A 168 -0.50 9.72 8.97
CA ARG A 168 0.31 9.45 10.17
C ARG A 168 1.63 10.20 10.25
N ARG A 169 2.19 10.64 9.12
CA ARG A 169 3.41 11.47 9.13
C ARG A 169 3.21 12.79 9.87
N GLY A 170 2.02 13.40 9.77
CA GLY A 170 1.70 14.65 10.47
C GLY A 170 1.41 14.46 11.96
N GLU A 171 0.86 13.31 12.34
CA GLU A 171 0.52 12.99 13.74
C GLU A 171 1.75 12.70 14.60
N PHE A 172 2.82 12.17 13.99
CA PHE A 172 4.07 11.83 14.70
C PHE A 172 4.93 13.02 15.10
N GLN A 173 4.53 14.22 14.71
CA GLN A 173 5.20 15.46 15.07
C GLN A 173 4.78 15.98 16.45
N TYR A 174 3.78 15.36 17.08
CA TYR A 174 3.32 15.65 18.44
C TYR A 174 3.97 14.72 19.48
N ASP A 175 4.05 15.20 20.72
CA ASP A 175 4.77 14.54 21.81
C ASP A 175 4.04 13.28 22.29
N ILE A 176 4.41 12.12 21.72
CA ILE A 176 3.94 10.79 22.11
C ILE A 176 5.09 9.97 22.70
N THR A 177 4.77 9.08 23.64
CA THR A 177 5.77 8.25 24.32
C THR A 177 6.55 7.37 23.33
N LYS A 178 7.81 7.06 23.65
CA LYS A 178 8.68 6.20 22.82
C LYS A 178 8.04 4.84 22.52
N THR A 179 7.37 4.23 23.50
CA THR A 179 6.65 2.96 23.33
C THR A 179 5.51 3.07 22.32
N ALA A 180 4.74 4.17 22.34
CA ALA A 180 3.70 4.43 21.35
C ALA A 180 4.30 4.63 19.95
N LYS A 181 5.42 5.36 19.86
CA LYS A 181 6.15 5.56 18.59
C LYS A 181 6.56 4.22 17.98
N GLU A 182 7.14 3.35 18.80
CA GLU A 182 7.62 2.04 18.36
C GLU A 182 6.48 1.15 17.88
N HIS A 183 5.39 1.08 18.66
CA HIS A 183 4.22 0.29 18.30
C HIS A 183 3.65 0.72 16.93
N VAL A 184 3.50 2.03 16.71
CA VAL A 184 2.98 2.54 15.44
C VAL A 184 3.96 2.31 14.27
N ALA A 185 5.27 2.43 14.50
CA ALA A 185 6.27 2.10 13.50
C ALA A 185 6.20 0.63 13.08
N ARG A 186 6.11 -0.30 14.05
CA ARG A 186 5.92 -1.74 13.80
C ARG A 186 4.64 -2.01 13.00
N LEU A 187 3.51 -1.44 13.42
CA LEU A 187 2.24 -1.58 12.69
C LEU A 187 2.34 -1.04 11.26
N SER A 188 3.10 0.03 11.03
CA SER A 188 3.24 0.63 9.70
C SER A 188 4.07 -0.25 8.77
N LEU A 189 5.13 -0.86 9.29
CA LEU A 189 5.91 -1.86 8.57
C LEU A 189 5.08 -3.10 8.23
N GLU A 190 4.32 -3.65 9.18
CA GLU A 190 3.49 -4.84 8.93
C GLU A 190 2.39 -4.57 7.90
N ARG A 191 1.75 -3.39 7.96
CA ARG A 191 0.77 -2.98 6.94
C ARG A 191 1.42 -2.82 5.56
N ALA A 192 2.63 -2.26 5.49
CA ALA A 192 3.37 -2.12 4.25
C ALA A 192 3.74 -3.48 3.64
N LYS A 193 4.18 -4.45 4.46
CA LYS A 193 4.44 -5.82 4.02
C LYS A 193 3.20 -6.45 3.39
N ASN A 194 2.07 -6.41 4.10
CA ASN A 194 0.81 -6.97 3.61
C ASN A 194 0.35 -6.28 2.30
N PHE A 195 0.40 -4.95 2.26
CA PHE A 195 0.03 -4.18 1.06
C PHE A 195 0.90 -4.51 -0.15
N ILE A 196 2.23 -4.60 0.03
CA ILE A 196 3.15 -4.95 -1.05
C ILE A 196 2.91 -6.37 -1.53
N GLN A 197 2.72 -7.32 -0.62
CA GLN A 197 2.42 -8.70 -0.96
C GLN A 197 1.17 -8.78 -1.85
N GLU A 198 0.05 -8.21 -1.41
CA GLU A 198 -1.22 -8.31 -2.14
C GLU A 198 -1.19 -7.52 -3.47
N MET A 199 -0.59 -6.33 -3.50
CA MET A 199 -0.48 -5.55 -4.73
C MET A 199 0.46 -6.20 -5.76
N THR A 200 1.52 -6.88 -5.30
CA THR A 200 2.44 -7.59 -6.20
C THR A 200 1.72 -8.71 -6.95
N LYS A 201 0.83 -9.45 -6.27
CA LYS A 201 0.02 -10.50 -6.93
C LYS A 201 -0.90 -9.92 -8.00
N VAL A 202 -1.50 -8.75 -7.75
CA VAL A 202 -2.29 -8.03 -8.77
C VAL A 202 -1.43 -7.62 -9.97
N ILE A 203 -0.17 -7.26 -9.73
CA ILE A 203 0.80 -6.88 -10.78
C ILE A 203 1.32 -8.10 -11.56
N GLU A 204 1.35 -9.29 -10.98
CA GLU A 204 1.89 -10.49 -11.63
C GLU A 204 0.84 -11.23 -12.48
N LYS A 205 -0.45 -11.09 -12.17
CA LYS A 205 -1.56 -11.71 -12.93
C LYS A 205 -1.77 -11.05 -14.30
N PRO A 206 -1.86 -11.78 -15.43
CA PRO A 206 -1.95 -11.20 -16.78
C PRO A 206 -3.04 -10.13 -16.95
#